data_AF-A0A958TMY7-F1
#
_entry.id   AF-A0A958TMY7-F1
#
_cell.length_a   1.000
_cell.length_b   1.000
_cell.length_c   1.000
_cell.angle_alpha   90.00
_cell.angle_beta   90.00
_cell.angle_gamma   90.00
#
_symmetry.space_group_name_H-M   'P 1'
#
loop_
_entity.id
_entity.type
_entity.pdbx_description
1 polymer ?
#
loop_
_entity_poly.entity_id
_entity_poly.type
_entity_poly.pdbx_seq_one_letter_code
_entity_poly.pdbx_strand_id
1 'polypeptide(L)'
;MTDLKKTNAPISSITYDRNEIDAPTGNIYEAISVISRRAEQINTDIRRELVDKLEEFATYNDSLEEIFENKEQIEVSKFYEKLPKPHALAVQEWLTDKIYYRNTEDDVQE
;
A
#
# COMPACT_ATOMS: atom_id res chain seq x y z
N MET A 1 7.54 -6.94 7.22
CA MET A 1 7.05 -5.65 6.69
C MET A 1 7.77 -5.42 5.37
N THR A 2 7.02 -5.22 4.29
CA THR A 2 7.59 -4.95 2.97
C THR A 2 8.34 -3.62 3.03
N ASP A 3 9.60 -3.59 2.60
CA ASP A 3 10.38 -2.36 2.49
C ASP A 3 9.74 -1.44 1.43
N LEU A 4 8.87 -0.52 1.87
CA LEU A 4 8.20 0.47 1.00
C LEU A 4 9.18 1.35 0.21
N LYS A 5 10.45 1.41 0.68
CA LYS A 5 11.56 2.14 0.07
C LYS A 5 12.16 1.45 -1.16
N LYS A 6 11.88 0.17 -1.41
CA LYS A 6 12.47 -0.63 -2.51
C LYS A 6 11.39 -1.31 -3.34
N THR A 7 10.52 -0.52 -3.93
CA THR A 7 9.46 -1.05 -4.81
C THR A 7 9.65 -0.49 -6.23
N ASN A 8 9.53 -1.37 -7.23
CA ASN A 8 9.53 -0.98 -8.65
C ASN A 8 8.11 -0.56 -9.11
N ALA A 9 7.22 -0.25 -8.18
CA ALA A 9 5.86 0.13 -8.51
C ALA A 9 5.82 1.54 -9.12
N PRO A 10 4.94 1.77 -10.11
CA PRO A 10 4.84 3.06 -10.78
C PRO A 10 4.23 4.12 -9.85
N ILE A 11 4.76 5.34 -9.89
CA ILE A 11 4.26 6.49 -9.12
C ILE A 11 3.01 7.09 -9.77
N SER A 12 2.91 7.01 -11.11
CA SER A 12 1.77 7.48 -11.90
C SER A 12 0.97 6.33 -12.48
N SER A 13 -0.20 6.65 -13.03
CA SER A 13 -1.00 5.67 -13.79
C SER A 13 -0.22 5.16 -15.00
N ILE A 14 -0.23 3.84 -15.19
CA ILE A 14 0.30 3.17 -16.38
C ILE A 14 -0.75 2.17 -16.90
N THR A 15 -0.59 1.75 -18.15
CA THR A 15 -1.41 0.71 -18.76
C THR A 15 -0.75 -0.64 -18.51
N TYR A 16 -1.55 -1.65 -18.14
CA TYR A 16 -1.09 -3.03 -17.92
C TYR A 16 -1.63 -3.95 -19.01
N ASP A 17 -0.89 -5.01 -19.34
CA ASP A 17 -1.40 -6.08 -20.16
C ASP A 17 -2.44 -6.88 -19.37
N ARG A 18 -3.64 -7.00 -19.93
CA ARG A 18 -4.72 -7.77 -19.31
C ARG A 18 -4.35 -9.24 -19.15
N ASN A 19 -3.68 -9.82 -20.15
CA ASN A 19 -3.35 -11.25 -20.16
C ASN A 19 -2.35 -11.60 -19.06
N GLU A 20 -1.46 -10.68 -18.71
CA GLU A 20 -0.51 -10.88 -17.59
C GLU A 20 -1.23 -10.81 -16.25
N ILE A 21 -2.27 -9.99 -16.12
CA ILE A 21 -3.03 -9.85 -14.88
C ILE A 21 -3.93 -11.07 -14.65
N ASP A 22 -4.62 -11.57 -15.68
CA ASP A 22 -5.55 -12.69 -15.52
C ASP A 22 -4.90 -14.08 -15.64
N ALA A 23 -3.65 -14.19 -16.12
CA ALA A 23 -2.94 -15.47 -16.24
C ALA A 23 -2.90 -16.35 -14.96
N PRO A 24 -2.68 -15.80 -13.74
CA PRO A 24 -2.62 -16.63 -12.53
C PRO A 24 -3.95 -17.29 -12.14
N THR A 25 -5.08 -16.60 -12.39
CA THR A 25 -6.42 -17.07 -12.00
C THR A 25 -7.23 -17.63 -13.17
N GLY A 26 -6.85 -17.32 -14.41
CA GLY A 26 -7.69 -17.52 -15.59
C GLY A 26 -8.95 -16.64 -15.61
N ASN A 27 -9.09 -15.73 -14.65
CA ASN A 27 -10.27 -14.86 -14.50
C ASN A 27 -9.87 -13.47 -14.01
N ILE A 28 -10.07 -12.48 -14.88
CA ILE A 28 -9.73 -11.08 -14.61
C ILE A 28 -10.45 -10.51 -13.37
N TYR A 29 -11.69 -10.92 -13.12
CA TYR A 29 -12.46 -10.42 -11.99
C TYR A 29 -11.93 -10.95 -10.67
N GLU A 30 -11.49 -12.21 -10.66
CA GLU A 30 -10.86 -12.83 -9.50
C GLU A 30 -9.51 -12.18 -9.22
N ALA A 31 -8.66 -12.00 -10.25
CA ALA A 31 -7.39 -11.31 -10.12
C ALA A 31 -7.57 -9.89 -9.55
N ILE A 32 -8.53 -9.12 -10.08
CA ILE A 32 -8.85 -7.77 -9.55
C ILE A 32 -9.30 -7.84 -8.09
N SER A 33 -10.13 -8.82 -7.72
CA SER A 33 -10.59 -9.00 -6.33
C SER A 33 -9.42 -9.25 -5.38
N VAL A 34 -8.49 -10.12 -5.77
CA VAL A 34 -7.28 -10.42 -4.97
C VAL A 34 -6.38 -9.19 -4.85
N ILE A 35 -6.09 -8.52 -5.97
CA ILE A 35 -5.28 -7.29 -6.00
C ILE A 35 -5.91 -6.20 -5.13
N SER A 36 -7.24 -6.04 -5.18
CA SER A 36 -7.97 -5.06 -4.38
C SER A 36 -7.81 -5.32 -2.88
N ARG A 37 -8.03 -6.57 -2.44
CA ARG A 37 -7.82 -6.97 -1.04
C ARG A 37 -6.38 -6.73 -0.60
N ARG A 38 -5.41 -7.02 -1.47
CA ARG A 38 -4.00 -6.77 -1.17
C ARG A 38 -3.68 -5.28 -1.05
N ALA A 39 -4.24 -4.45 -1.92
CA ALA A 39 -4.08 -3.00 -1.85
C ALA A 39 -4.61 -2.42 -0.53
N GLU A 40 -5.71 -2.97 0.00
CA GLU A 40 -6.27 -2.56 1.29
C GLU A 40 -5.36 -2.92 2.48
N GLN A 41 -4.73 -4.09 2.46
CA GLN A 41 -3.72 -4.47 3.45
C GLN A 41 -2.54 -3.50 3.44
N ILE A 42 -1.97 -3.24 2.25
CA ILE A 42 -0.85 -2.30 2.08
C ILE A 42 -1.23 -0.90 2.57
N ASN A 43 -2.43 -0.43 2.23
CA ASN A 43 -2.92 0.88 2.65
C ASN A 43 -3.09 0.99 4.17
N THR A 44 -3.50 -0.09 4.82
CA THR A 44 -3.65 -0.14 6.27
C THR A 44 -2.29 -0.07 6.96
N ASP A 45 -1.32 -0.84 6.46
CA ASP A 45 0.06 -0.82 6.96
C ASP A 45 0.72 0.56 6.80
N ILE A 46 0.62 1.17 5.62
CA ILE A 46 1.17 2.52 5.35
C ILE A 46 0.52 3.56 6.25
N ARG A 47 -0.81 3.52 6.40
CA ARG A 47 -1.52 4.50 7.25
C ARG A 47 -1.13 4.34 8.70
N ARG A 48 -1.00 3.11 9.19
CA ARG A 48 -0.53 2.84 10.54
C ARG A 48 0.87 3.39 10.76
N GLU A 49 1.82 3.06 9.87
CA GLU A 49 3.20 3.55 9.98
C GLU A 49 3.28 5.08 9.95
N LEU A 50 2.50 5.73 9.09
CA LEU A 50 2.41 7.19 9.03
C LEU A 50 1.85 7.77 10.34
N VAL A 51 0.76 7.22 10.87
CA VAL A 51 0.15 7.70 12.12
C VAL A 51 1.13 7.52 13.30
N ASP A 52 1.73 6.34 13.43
CA ASP A 52 2.72 6.06 14.48
C ASP A 52 3.90 7.06 14.39
N LYS A 53 4.33 7.41 13.17
CA LYS A 53 5.39 8.43 12.95
C LYS A 53 4.93 9.84 13.26
N LEU A 54 3.67 10.19 13.00
CA LEU A 54 3.14 11.52 13.29
C LEU A 54 2.93 11.73 14.80
N GLU A 55 2.59 10.68 15.55
CA GLU A 55 2.49 10.74 17.02
C GLU A 55 3.82 11.11 17.69
N GLU A 56 4.96 10.72 17.11
CA GLU A 56 6.29 11.12 17.61
C GLU A 56 6.48 12.65 17.64
N PHE A 57 5.74 13.40 16.81
CA PHE A 57 5.79 14.86 16.74
C PHE A 57 4.67 15.55 17.54
N ALA A 58 3.74 14.80 18.15
CA ALA A 58 2.67 15.36 18.95
C ALA A 58 3.22 15.85 20.31
N THR A 59 3.70 17.09 20.36
CA THR A 59 3.97 17.76 21.64
C THR A 59 2.66 18.24 22.26
N TYR A 60 2.31 17.71 23.44
CA TYR A 60 1.23 18.21 24.29
C TYR A 60 1.65 19.52 24.98
N ASN A 61 1.86 20.58 24.20
CA ASN A 61 2.08 21.91 24.77
C ASN A 61 0.72 22.53 25.08
N ASP A 62 0.31 22.46 26.35
CA ASP A 62 -0.90 23.09 26.90
C ASP A 62 -0.71 24.61 27.16
N SER A 63 0.34 25.18 26.59
CA SER A 63 0.70 26.60 26.68
C SER A 63 0.32 27.29 25.37
N LEU A 64 -0.21 28.52 25.47
CA LEU A 64 -0.50 29.46 24.37
C LEU A 64 0.77 29.93 23.62
N GLU A 65 1.70 29.02 23.37
CA GLU A 65 2.96 29.26 22.68
C GLU A 65 2.72 29.17 21.17
N GLU A 66 3.32 30.09 20.41
CA GLU A 66 3.19 30.10 18.95
C GLU A 66 3.61 28.75 18.37
N ILE A 67 2.70 28.11 17.64
CA ILE A 67 2.95 26.84 16.96
C ILE A 67 3.84 27.14 15.75
N PHE A 68 5.14 26.90 15.88
CA PHE A 68 6.08 26.98 14.77
C PHE A 68 5.91 25.81 13.80
N GLU A 69 6.21 26.02 12.52
CA GLU A 69 6.20 24.95 11.51
C GLU A 69 7.19 23.84 11.87
N ASN A 70 6.70 22.60 11.97
CA ASN A 70 7.55 21.44 12.18
C ASN A 70 8.10 20.92 10.85
N LYS A 71 9.35 21.28 10.53
CA LYS A 71 10.03 20.87 9.28
C LYS A 71 10.14 19.36 9.14
N GLU A 72 10.37 18.64 10.24
CA GLU A 72 10.51 17.19 10.24
C GLU A 72 9.17 16.51 9.91
N GLN A 73 8.06 16.98 10.50
CA GLN A 73 6.72 16.50 10.18
C GLN A 73 6.36 16.71 8.70
N ILE A 74 6.73 17.87 8.13
CA ILE A 74 6.53 18.17 6.71
C ILE A 74 7.34 17.22 5.84
N GLU A 75 8.59 16.92 6.18
CA GLU A 75 9.43 15.98 5.44
C GLU A 75 8.89 14.56 5.48
N VAL A 76 8.41 14.11 6.65
CA VAL A 76 7.74 12.80 6.80
C VAL A 76 6.50 12.73 5.92
N SER A 77 5.63 13.74 5.97
CA SER A 77 4.42 13.79 5.13
C SER A 77 4.77 13.74 3.64
N LYS A 78 5.74 14.55 3.20
CA LYS A 78 6.22 14.57 1.81
C LYS A 78 6.82 13.24 1.36
N PHE A 79 7.47 12.50 2.25
CA PHE A 79 8.00 11.18 1.94
C PHE A 79 6.88 10.19 1.61
N TYR A 80 5.86 10.09 2.47
CA TYR A 80 4.72 9.19 2.25
C TYR A 80 3.85 9.60 1.06
N GLU A 81 3.73 10.90 0.77
CA GLU A 81 3.04 11.38 -0.44
C GLU A 81 3.71 10.96 -1.75
N LYS A 82 5.04 10.83 -1.75
CA LYS A 82 5.83 10.41 -2.92
C LYS A 82 5.80 8.91 -3.18
N LEU A 83 5.32 8.11 -2.21
CA LEU A 83 5.26 6.67 -2.38
C LEU A 83 4.22 6.29 -3.47
N PRO A 84 4.48 5.20 -4.22
CA PRO A 84 3.47 4.61 -5.09
C PRO A 84 2.17 4.33 -4.35
N LYS A 85 1.04 4.51 -5.02
CA LYS A 85 -0.26 4.25 -4.41
C LYS A 85 -0.40 2.76 -4.05
N PRO A 86 -1.15 2.40 -2.99
CA PRO A 86 -1.29 1.01 -2.54
C PRO A 86 -1.74 0.03 -3.63
N HIS A 87 -2.61 0.46 -4.55
CA HIS A 87 -3.04 -0.37 -5.67
C HIS A 87 -1.89 -0.65 -6.67
N ALA A 88 -1.00 0.31 -6.92
CA ALA A 88 0.15 0.11 -7.80
C ALA A 88 1.17 -0.85 -7.18
N LEU A 89 1.34 -0.78 -5.85
CA LEU A 89 2.15 -1.74 -5.08
C LEU A 89 1.55 -3.15 -5.16
N ALA A 90 0.23 -3.29 -4.98
CA ALA A 90 -0.45 -4.56 -5.06
C ALA A 90 -0.36 -5.19 -6.47
N VAL A 91 -0.51 -4.39 -7.53
CA VAL A 91 -0.32 -4.87 -8.91
C VAL A 91 1.12 -5.33 -9.14
N GLN A 92 2.12 -4.60 -8.62
CA GLN A 92 3.52 -5.01 -8.73
C GLN A 92 3.79 -6.32 -7.98
N GLU A 93 3.23 -6.50 -6.79
CA GLU A 93 3.32 -7.76 -6.04
C GLU A 93 2.60 -8.92 -6.75
N TRP A 94 1.47 -8.64 -7.41
CA TRP A 94 0.76 -9.61 -8.24
C TRP A 94 1.60 -10.08 -9.42
N LEU A 95 2.14 -9.16 -10.21
CA LEU A 95 2.97 -9.46 -11.38
C LEU A 95 4.31 -10.12 -11.02
N THR A 96 4.75 -10.01 -9.77
CA THR A 96 5.98 -10.64 -9.26
C THR A 96 5.74 -11.91 -8.45
N ASP A 97 4.51 -12.44 -8.48
CA ASP A 97 4.10 -13.68 -7.81
C ASP A 97 4.40 -13.68 -6.29
N LYS A 98 4.19 -12.52 -5.65
CA LYS A 98 4.40 -12.32 -4.21
C LYS A 98 3.13 -12.38 -3.39
N ILE A 99 1.99 -12.63 -4.03
CA ILE A 99 0.68 -12.66 -3.38
C ILE A 99 0.19 -14.10 -3.35
N TYR A 100 0.14 -14.68 -2.16
CA TYR A 100 -0.61 -15.92 -1.94
C TYR A 100 -2.10 -15.61 -1.84
N TYR A 101 -2.91 -16.34 -2.59
CA TYR A 101 -4.36 -16.31 -2.50
C TYR A 101 -4.90 -17.74 -2.56
N ARG A 102 -6.10 -17.93 -2.02
CA ARG A 102 -6.81 -19.20 -2.04
C ARG A 102 -8.30 -18.94 -2.19
N ASN A 103 -8.98 -19.85 -2.85
CA ASN A 103 -10.43 -19.90 -2.85
C ASN A 103 -10.90 -20.87 -1.76
N THR A 104 -11.71 -20.36 -0.83
CA THR A 104 -12.24 -21.17 0.27
C THR A 104 -13.16 -22.29 -0.23
N GLU A 105 -13.77 -22.17 -1.41
CA GLU A 105 -14.66 -23.20 -1.97
C GLU A 105 -13.89 -24.42 -2.49
N ASP A 106 -12.65 -24.24 -2.91
CA ASP A 106 -11.78 -25.33 -3.39
C ASP A 106 -11.25 -26.17 -2.22
N ASP A 107 -11.03 -25.55 -1.05
CA ASP A 107 -10.60 -26.24 0.20
C ASP A 107 -11.70 -27.10 0.84
N VAL A 108 -12.97 -26.95 0.44
CA VAL A 108 -14.13 -27.66 1.06
C VAL A 108 -14.43 -29.00 0.37
N GLN A 109 -13.74 -29.32 -0.73
CA GLN A 109 -13.97 -30.53 -1.52
C GLN A 109 -13.03 -31.71 -1.20
N GLU A 110 -12.20 -31.63 -0.15
CA GLU A 110 -11.48 -32.78 0.45
C GLU A 110 -12.10 -33.22 1.78
#